data_AF-A0A968WQS5-F1
#
_entry.id   AF-A0A968WQS5-F1
#
_cell.length_a   1.000
_cell.length_b   1.000
_cell.length_c   1.000
_cell.angle_alpha   90.00
_cell.angle_beta   90.00
_cell.angle_gamma   90.00
#
_symmetry.space_group_name_H-M   'P 1'
#
loop_
_entity.id
_entity.type
_entity.pdbx_description
1 polymer ?
#
loop_
_entity_poly.entity_id
_entity_poly.type
_entity_poly.pdbx_seq_one_letter_code
_entity_poly.pdbx_strand_id
1 'polypeptide(L)' 'MTHKLKTLLEAARRTSMSESEKEAQRRSFAYGSAKIENDDVTREMVDTAAERLRQKSYG' A
#
# COMPACT_ATOMS: atom_id res chain seq x y z
N MET A 1 -14.41 -21.21 -10.08
CA MET A 1 -12.97 -20.85 -9.90
C MET A 1 -12.12 -21.82 -10.71
N THR A 2 -11.24 -21.34 -11.58
CA THR A 2 -10.38 -22.23 -12.40
C THR A 2 -9.22 -22.80 -11.56
N HIS A 3 -8.67 -23.95 -11.97
CA HIS A 3 -7.50 -24.54 -11.31
C HIS A 3 -6.30 -23.57 -11.31
N LYS A 4 -6.05 -22.91 -12.45
CA LYS A 4 -4.99 -21.90 -12.58
C LYS A 4 -5.16 -20.74 -11.60
N LEU A 5 -6.39 -20.22 -11.46
CA LEU A 5 -6.68 -19.14 -10.50
C LEU A 5 -6.45 -19.60 -9.05
N LYS A 6 -6.85 -20.83 -8.71
CA LYS A 6 -6.60 -21.40 -7.38
C LYS A 6 -5.10 -21.50 -7.08
N THR A 7 -4.29 -21.96 -8.03
CA THR A 7 -2.82 -22.05 -7.88
C THR A 7 -2.19 -20.68 -7.63
N LEU A 8 -2.62 -19.65 -8.37
CA LEU A 8 -2.11 -18.28 -8.18
C LEU A 8 -2.51 -17.71 -6.81
N LEU A 9 -3.73 -17.98 -6.34
CA LEU A 9 -4.18 -17.54 -5.02
C LEU A 9 -3.36 -18.21 -3.90
N GLU A 10 -3.09 -19.51 -4.00
CA GLU A 10 -2.26 -20.22 -3.02
C GLU A 10 -0.82 -19.70 -3.00
N ALA A 11 -0.25 -19.39 -4.16
CA ALA A 11 1.07 -18.78 -4.24
C ALA A 11 1.09 -17.40 -3.57
N ALA A 12 0.13 -16.54 -3.88
CA ALA A 12 0.03 -15.19 -3.31
C ALA A 12 -0.14 -15.20 -1.79
N ARG A 13 -0.91 -16.15 -1.23
CA ARG A 13 -1.10 -16.31 0.22
C ARG A 13 0.19 -16.64 0.98
N ARG A 14 1.17 -17.26 0.31
CA ARG A 14 2.44 -17.69 0.92
C ARG A 14 3.55 -16.64 0.78
N THR A 15 3.35 -15.64 -0.06
CA THR A 15 4.28 -14.52 -0.20
C THR A 15 4.27 -13.69 1.07
N SER A 16 5.42 -13.59 1.73
CA SER A 16 5.62 -12.67 2.85
C SER A 16 6.30 -11.40 2.32
N MET A 17 5.65 -10.26 2.52
CA MET A 17 6.24 -8.96 2.21
C MET A 17 7.08 -8.50 3.40
N SER A 18 8.26 -7.95 3.12
CA SER A 18 9.04 -7.21 4.11
C SER A 18 8.30 -5.97 4.59
N GLU A 19 8.71 -5.41 5.72
CA GLU A 19 8.06 -4.21 6.28
C GLU A 19 8.16 -2.99 5.35
N SER A 20 9.26 -2.86 4.60
CA SER A 20 9.42 -1.81 3.60
C SER A 20 8.50 -1.99 2.39
N GLU A 21 8.32 -3.23 1.92
CA GLU A 21 7.38 -3.54 0.84
C GLU A 21 5.93 -3.29 1.26
N LYS A 22 5.55 -3.69 2.49
CA LYS A 22 4.24 -3.38 3.05
C LYS A 22 4.00 -1.88 3.12
N GLU A 23 5.00 -1.12 3.55
CA GLU A 23 4.91 0.34 3.62
C GLU A 23 4.76 0.98 2.23
N ALA A 24 5.55 0.55 1.26
CA ALA A 24 5.43 1.02 -0.12
C ALA A 24 4.04 0.70 -0.71
N GLN A 25 3.49 -0.49 -0.42
CA GLN A 25 2.14 -0.86 -0.83
C GLN A 25 1.08 0.00 -0.15
N ARG A 26 1.17 0.24 1.17
CA ARG A 26 0.24 1.10 1.92
C ARG A 26 0.21 2.51 1.33
N ARG A 27 1.37 3.11 1.07
CA ARG A 27 1.48 4.43 0.44
C ARG A 27 0.89 4.45 -0.97
N SER A 28 1.16 3.41 -1.77
CA SER A 28 0.61 3.30 -3.13
C SER A 28 -0.92 3.21 -3.11
N PHE A 29 -1.49 2.47 -2.16
CA PHE A 29 -2.94 2.37 -1.97
C PHE A 29 -3.56 3.71 -1.53
N ALA A 30 -2.94 4.39 -0.57
CA ALA A 30 -3.39 5.70 -0.10
C ALA A 30 -3.34 6.75 -1.23
N TYR A 31 -2.26 6.76 -2.01
CA TYR A 31 -2.16 7.63 -3.18
C TYR A 31 -3.21 7.29 -4.24
N GLY A 32 -3.35 6.01 -4.61
CA GLY A 32 -4.31 5.60 -5.63
C GLY A 32 -5.74 5.98 -5.26
N SER A 33 -6.16 5.68 -4.03
CA SER A 33 -7.50 6.04 -3.54
C SER A 33 -7.71 7.56 -3.47
N ALA A 34 -6.77 8.32 -2.91
CA ALA A 34 -6.91 9.77 -2.79
C ALA A 34 -6.87 10.48 -4.16
N LYS A 35 -6.04 10.00 -5.10
CA LYS A 35 -5.93 10.54 -6.45
C LYS A 35 -7.19 10.32 -7.29
N ILE A 36 -7.87 9.19 -7.11
CA ILE A 36 -9.16 8.90 -7.77
C ILE A 36 -10.22 9.95 -7.39
N GLU A 37 -10.22 10.38 -6.12
CA GLU A 37 -11.19 11.34 -5.60
C GLU A 37 -10.76 12.80 -5.86
N ASN A 38 -9.45 13.07 -5.90
CA ASN A 38 -8.92 14.41 -6.04
C ASN A 38 -7.60 14.42 -6.84
N ASP A 39 -7.66 14.99 -8.04
CA ASP A 39 -6.50 15.12 -8.94
C ASP A 39 -5.39 16.04 -8.41
N ASP A 40 -5.65 16.90 -7.43
CA ASP A 40 -4.59 17.73 -6.84
C ASP A 40 -3.71 16.96 -5.85
N VAL A 41 -4.12 15.73 -5.46
CA VAL A 41 -3.31 14.90 -4.57
C VAL A 41 -2.07 14.40 -5.31
N THR A 42 -0.91 14.68 -4.73
CA THR A 42 0.40 14.24 -5.24
C THR A 42 0.97 13.08 -4.41
N ARG A 43 1.97 12.39 -4.95
CA ARG A 43 2.65 11.29 -4.22
C ARG A 43 3.39 11.82 -3.00
N GLU A 44 4.02 12.98 -3.15
CA GLU A 44 4.80 13.67 -2.13
C GLU A 44 3.93 14.04 -0.91
N MET A 45 2.67 14.41 -1.13
CA MET A 45 1.70 14.67 -0.06
C MET A 45 1.43 13.41 0.77
N VAL A 46 1.25 12.26 0.12
CA VAL A 46 1.02 10.97 0.80
C VAL A 46 2.26 10.50 1.54
N ASP A 47 3.44 10.63 0.93
CA ASP A 47 4.71 10.30 1.58
C ASP A 47 4.92 11.14 2.84
N THR A 48 4.70 12.44 2.75
CA THR A 48 4.79 13.36 3.91
C THR A 48 3.79 13.00 5.00
N ALA A 49 2.55 12.66 4.63
CA ALA A 49 1.53 12.22 5.59
C ALA A 49 1.93 10.91 6.29
N ALA A 50 2.49 9.96 5.55
CA ALA A 50 2.98 8.70 6.11
C ALA A 50 4.12 8.93 7.12
N GLU A 51 5.07 9.83 6.84
CA GLU A 51 6.14 10.18 7.79
C GLU A 51 5.58 10.82 9.06
N ARG A 52 4.62 11.75 8.93
CA ARG A 52 3.98 12.40 10.09
C ARG A 52 3.24 11.40 10.97
N LEU A 53 2.56 10.42 10.37
CA LEU A 53 1.86 9.37 11.12
C LEU A 53 2.82 8.44 11.85
N ARG A 54 3.96 8.08 11.24
CA ARG A 54 5.04 7.36 11.94
C ARG A 54 5.49 8.13 13.17
N GLN A 55 5.84 9.40 13.03
CA GLN A 55 6.32 10.22 14.13
C GLN A 55 5.30 10.32 15.29
N LYS A 56 4.01 10.43 14.99
CA LYS A 56 2.94 10.46 16.01
C LYS A 56 2.78 9.13 16.76
N SER A 57 3.08 8.00 16.13
CA SER A 57 2.98 6.68 16.78
C SER A 57 4.16 6.34 17.69
N TYR A 58 5.25 7.11 17.64
CA TYR A 58 6.44 6.95 18.48
C TYR A 58 6.57 8.04 19.56
N GLY A 59 5.57 8.90 19.72
CA GLY A 59 5.50 9.99 20.72
C GLY A 59 4.58 9.68 21.88
#